data_AF-A0A847NKB8-F1
#
_entry.id   AF-A0A847NKB8-F1
#
_cell.length_a   1.000
_cell.length_b   1.000
_cell.length_c   1.000
_cell.angle_alpha   90.00
_cell.angle_beta   90.00
_cell.angle_gamma   90.00
#
_symmetry.space_group_name_H-M   'P 1'
#
loop_
_entity.id
_entity.type
_entity.pdbx_description
1 polymer ?
#
loop_
_entity_poly.entity_id
_entity_poly.type
_entity_poly.pdbx_seq_one_letter_code
_entity_poly.pdbx_strand_id
1 'polypeptide(L)' 'MGKPSHEDSFNHYKVGDISVYVLKWLNARDDEIRIHLSKFLWTKSLYVDGISF' A
#
# COMPACT_ATOMS: atom_id res chain seq x y z
N MET A 1 10.02 -7.09 -10.60
CA MET A 1 9.06 -6.00 -10.39
C MET A 1 8.74 -5.94 -8.92
N GLY A 2 9.21 -4.89 -8.22
CA GLY A 2 9.11 -4.77 -6.76
C GLY A 2 10.21 -3.86 -6.24
N LYS A 3 9.81 -2.93 -5.37
CA LYS A 3 10.56 -1.74 -4.86
C LYS A 3 10.72 -0.61 -5.91
N PRO A 4 10.16 0.59 -5.65
CA PRO A 4 10.32 1.74 -6.54
C PRO A 4 11.77 2.24 -6.55
N SER A 5 12.22 2.78 -7.69
CA SER A 5 13.58 3.28 -7.88
C SER A 5 13.92 4.52 -7.04
N HIS A 6 12.91 5.26 -6.60
CA HIS A 6 13.05 6.51 -5.85
C HIS A 6 12.39 6.37 -4.47
N GLU A 7 12.91 5.48 -3.62
CA GLU A 7 12.30 5.16 -2.32
C GLU A 7 12.03 6.38 -1.43
N ASP A 8 12.85 7.43 -1.53
CA ASP A 8 12.71 8.65 -0.75
C ASP A 8 11.38 9.38 -0.99
N SER A 9 10.73 9.12 -2.13
CA SER A 9 9.40 9.68 -2.46
C SER A 9 8.25 8.91 -1.81
N PHE A 10 8.53 7.79 -1.15
CA PHE A 10 7.52 6.88 -0.61
C PHE A 10 7.68 6.71 0.90
N ASN A 11 6.55 6.57 1.58
CA ASN A 11 6.47 5.95 2.88
C ASN A 11 6.42 4.43 2.71
N HIS A 12 7.18 3.70 3.53
CA HIS A 12 7.23 2.24 3.49
C HIS A 12 6.46 1.66 4.67
N TYR A 13 5.54 0.74 4.36
CA TYR A 13 4.74 0.02 5.34
C TYR A 13 4.89 -1.49 5.13
N LYS A 14 4.91 -2.23 6.23
CA LYS A 14 4.91 -3.69 6.20
C LYS A 14 3.53 -4.19 6.59
N VAL A 15 2.86 -4.89 5.68
CA VAL A 15 1.52 -5.45 5.88
C VAL A 15 1.62 -6.97 5.77
N GLY A 16 1.74 -7.66 6.90
CA GLY A 16 2.02 -9.10 6.91
C GLY A 16 3.37 -9.44 6.27
N ASP A 17 3.36 -10.22 5.18
CA ASP A 17 4.54 -10.65 4.43
C ASP A 17 4.84 -9.80 3.19
N ILE A 18 4.10 -8.69 2.98
CA ILE A 18 4.35 -7.78 1.85
C ILE A 18 4.88 -6.42 2.31
N SER A 19 5.66 -5.80 1.43
CA SER A 19 6.10 -4.40 1.54
C SER A 19 5.21 -3.52 0.66
N VAL A 20 4.68 -2.45 1.25
CA VAL A 20 3.83 -1.48 0.56
C VAL A 20 4.53 -0.13 0.56
N TYR A 21 4.64 0.48 -0.61
CA TYR A 21 5.26 1.80 -0.80
C TYR A 21 4.17 2.78 -1.23
N VAL A 22 3.91 3.79 -0.39
CA VAL A 22 2.86 4.80 -0.62
C VAL A 22 3.53 6.15 -0.87
N LEU A 23 3.16 6.86 -1.92
CA LEU A 23 3.72 8.19 -2.21
C LEU A 23 3.47 9.14 -1.04
N LYS A 24 4.49 9.88 -0.61
CA LYS A 24 4.41 10.82 0.53
C LYS A 24 3.39 11.94 0.34
N TRP A 25 3.10 12.29 -0.90
CA TRP A 25 2.21 13.38 -1.29
C TRP A 25 0.83 12.88 -1.74
N LEU A 26 0.55 11.58 -1.53
CA LEU A 26 -0.78 11.03 -1.79
C LEU A 26 -1.75 11.57 -0.73
N ASN A 27 -2.84 12.19 -1.18
CA ASN A 27 -3.91 12.63 -0.29
C ASN A 27 -4.83 11.45 0.01
N ALA A 28 -4.93 11.11 1.29
CA ALA A 28 -5.89 10.14 1.78
C ALA A 28 -7.28 10.77 1.84
N ARG A 29 -8.31 10.00 1.51
CA ARG A 29 -9.69 10.36 1.77
C ARG A 29 -9.95 10.17 3.26
N ASP A 30 -10.45 11.21 3.93
CA ASP A 30 -10.68 11.21 5.38
C ASP A 30 -9.39 10.92 6.20
N ASP A 31 -8.23 11.36 5.70
CA ASP A 31 -6.90 11.19 6.31
C ASP A 31 -6.46 9.72 6.54
N GLU A 32 -7.19 8.74 5.98
CA GLU A 32 -6.89 7.31 6.14
C GLU A 32 -6.75 6.59 4.80
N ILE A 33 -5.65 5.85 4.64
CA ILE A 33 -5.50 4.83 3.58
C ILE A 33 -5.58 3.46 4.24
N ARG A 34 -6.52 2.63 3.76
CA ARG A 34 -6.72 1.29 4.30
C ARG A 34 -6.15 0.26 3.34
N ILE A 35 -5.13 -0.47 3.81
CA ILE A 35 -4.47 -1.52 3.04
C ILE A 35 -4.81 -2.87 3.68
N HIS A 36 -5.49 -3.74 2.93
CA HIS A 36 -5.88 -5.06 3.41
C HIS A 36 -5.27 -6.16 2.52
N LEU A 37 -4.58 -7.11 3.16
CA LEU A 37 -4.07 -8.31 2.50
C LEU A 37 -4.94 -9.50 2.89
N SER A 38 -5.72 -9.99 1.94
CA SER A 38 -6.46 -11.25 2.09
C SER A 38 -5.65 -12.40 1.51
N LYS A 39 -5.55 -13.50 2.27
CA LYS A 39 -4.90 -14.74 1.86
C LYS A 39 -5.91 -15.86 1.92
N PHE A 40 -6.20 -16.48 0.78
CA PHE A 40 -7.07 -17.65 0.72
C PHE A 40 -6.39 -18.77 -0.06
N LEU A 41 -6.02 -19.84 0.65
CA LEU A 41 -5.24 -20.97 0.14
C LEU A 41 -3.94 -20.48 -0.55
N TRP A 42 -3.94 -20.45 -1.88
CA TRP A 42 -2.80 -20.07 -2.72
C TRP A 42 -2.93 -18.67 -3.33
N THR A 43 -4.08 -18.02 -3.14
CA THR A 43 -4.38 -16.70 -3.70
C THR A 43 -4.11 -15.63 -2.66
N LYS A 44 -3.36 -14.60 -3.07
CA LYS A 44 -3.16 -13.37 -2.30
C LYS A 44 -3.86 -12.23 -3.02
N SER A 45 -4.71 -11.51 -2.31
CA SER A 45 -5.42 -10.33 -2.82
C SER A 45 -5.08 -9.11 -1.98
N LEU A 46 -4.67 -8.03 -2.63
CA LEU A 46 -4.40 -6.74 -2.00
C LEU A 46 -5.54 -5.78 -2.33
N TYR A 47 -6.14 -5.20 -1.30
CA TYR A 47 -7.17 -4.18 -1.42
C TYR A 47 -6.62 -2.87 -0.85
N VAL A 48 -6.82 -1.78 -1.58
CA VAL A 48 -6.44 -0.43 -1.16
C VAL A 48 -7.68 0.45 -1.29
N ASP A 49 -8.07 1.09 -0.19
CA ASP A 49 -9.19 2.02 -0.10
C ASP A 49 -8.73 3.33 0.56
N GLY A 50 -9.52 4.39 0.41
CA GLY A 50 -9.24 5.71 0.97
C GLY A 50 -8.29 6.55 0.12
N ILE A 51 -8.20 6.30 -1.19
CA ILE A 51 -7.49 7.21 -2.11
C ILE A 51 -8.50 8.23 -2.65
N SER A 52 -8.24 9.53 -2.44
CA SER A 52 -8.95 10.60 -3.13
C SER A 52 -8.10 11.07 -4.32
N PHE A 53 -8.73 11.16 -5.50
CA PHE A 53 -8.11 11.75 -6.70
C PHE A 53 -8.31 13.26 -6.75
#